data_AF-A0A6C0CZD7-F1
#
_entry.id   AF-A0A6C0CZD7-F1
#
_cell.length_a   1.000
_cell.length_b   1.000
_cell.length_c   1.000
_cell.angle_alpha   90.00
_cell.angle_beta   90.00
_cell.angle_gamma   90.00
#
_symmetry.space_group_name_H-M   'P 1'
#
loop_
_entity.id
_entity.type
_entity.pdbx_description
1 polymer ?
#
loop_
_entity_poly.entity_id
_entity_poly.type
_entity_poly.pdbx_seq_one_letter_code
_entity_poly.pdbx_strand_id
1 'polypeptide(L)'
;MFPLKNNYKLISELYNISEPDVITNTSIDRSIDSLSIWGPKFWYSLHNGAAKFPLIASNLYINKIKGFIIGLPYILPCEKCTKHAIMFIKKHYDRLDDICSGRIKLFNFFVDFHNEINVINGKHIMSYENAYKLYMLYSPPDVWGPKFWYSLHNGAAKYPIKASIVYINKMKEFILGIPYILSCEKCLNHANLFIEKHYDRLEDICSERIKLFDFFVDFHNEVNRINRKPSMSYEEAYKLYHM
;
A
#
# COMPACT_ATOMS: atom_id res chain seq x y z
N MET A 1 17.42 -13.02 -39.75
CA MET A 1 17.96 -13.97 -38.77
C MET A 1 19.19 -13.33 -38.15
N PHE A 2 19.06 -12.77 -36.93
CA PHE A 2 20.14 -12.12 -36.17
C PHE A 2 20.09 -12.65 -34.73
N PRO A 3 21.25 -12.85 -34.07
CA PRO A 3 21.34 -13.75 -32.93
C PRO A 3 20.93 -13.09 -31.61
N LEU A 4 20.20 -13.87 -30.80
CA LEU A 4 19.93 -13.61 -29.39
C LEU A 4 21.24 -13.75 -28.59
N LYS A 5 21.70 -12.69 -27.94
CA LYS A 5 22.69 -12.79 -26.85
C LYS A 5 21.96 -12.57 -25.52
N ASN A 6 21.73 -13.67 -24.82
CA ASN A 6 21.36 -13.69 -23.41
C ASN A 6 22.54 -13.20 -22.57
N ASN A 7 22.34 -12.11 -21.81
CA ASN A 7 23.21 -11.72 -20.70
C ASN A 7 22.33 -11.51 -19.46
N TYR A 8 22.00 -12.59 -18.77
CA TYR A 8 21.48 -12.51 -17.41
C TYR A 8 22.65 -12.25 -16.47
N LYS A 9 22.80 -11.00 -16.01
CA LYS A 9 23.62 -10.71 -14.83
C LYS A 9 22.85 -11.19 -13.59
N LEU A 10 23.56 -11.86 -12.68
CA LEU A 10 23.04 -12.29 -11.39
C LEU A 10 22.56 -11.06 -10.60
N ILE A 11 21.33 -11.10 -10.07
CA ILE A 11 20.67 -10.01 -9.32
C ILE A 11 21.46 -9.57 -8.06
N SER A 12 22.47 -10.33 -7.65
CA SER A 12 23.36 -10.02 -6.52
C SER A 12 24.28 -8.83 -6.74
N GLU A 13 24.46 -8.33 -7.97
CA GLU A 13 25.38 -7.21 -8.25
C GLU A 13 24.74 -5.81 -8.17
N LEU A 14 23.42 -5.70 -7.88
CA LEU A 14 22.69 -4.43 -7.89
C LEU A 14 22.46 -3.78 -6.51
N TYR A 15 22.92 -4.41 -5.40
CA TYR A 15 22.59 -3.96 -4.03
C TYR A 15 23.80 -3.93 -3.09
N ASN A 16 24.85 -3.17 -3.43
CA ASN A 16 25.89 -2.79 -2.45
C ASN A 16 25.30 -1.88 -1.38
N ILE A 17 24.72 -2.47 -0.33
CA ILE A 17 24.30 -1.79 0.90
C ILE A 17 25.40 -2.05 1.94
N SER A 18 26.17 -1.02 2.28
CA SER A 18 27.05 -1.02 3.44
C SER A 18 26.22 -1.05 4.73
N GLU A 19 26.67 -1.84 5.72
CA GLU A 19 26.03 -2.00 7.03
C GLU A 19 25.69 -0.65 7.70
N PRO A 20 24.54 -0.52 8.40
CA PRO A 20 24.22 0.72 9.08
C PRO A 20 24.98 0.84 10.40
N ASP A 21 25.54 2.04 10.62
CA ASP A 21 26.18 2.46 11.86
C ASP A 21 25.28 2.21 13.08
N VAL A 22 25.90 1.62 14.10
CA VAL A 22 25.32 1.40 15.42
C VAL A 22 25.08 2.74 16.10
N ILE A 23 23.82 3.17 16.17
CA ILE A 23 23.41 4.25 17.07
C ILE A 23 22.83 3.61 18.33
N THR A 24 23.66 3.54 19.37
CA THR A 24 23.21 3.33 20.75
C THR A 24 22.54 4.62 21.25
N ASN A 25 21.23 4.60 21.47
CA ASN A 25 20.66 5.28 22.63
C ASN A 25 19.25 4.80 22.95
N THR A 26 19.07 4.46 24.22
CA THR A 26 17.87 3.98 24.87
C THR A 26 16.72 4.97 24.75
N SER A 27 15.74 4.64 23.92
CA SER A 27 14.35 5.06 24.11
C SER A 27 13.48 3.83 23.91
N ILE A 28 12.62 3.55 24.88
CA ILE A 28 11.71 2.41 24.88
C ILE A 28 10.97 2.38 23.55
N ASP A 29 11.16 1.29 22.81
CA ASP A 29 10.75 1.10 21.43
C ASP A 29 9.22 1.15 21.28
N ARG A 30 8.70 2.34 20.95
CA ARG A 30 7.28 2.57 20.59
C ARG A 30 6.87 1.90 19.27
N SER A 31 7.73 1.11 18.63
CA SER A 31 7.40 0.42 17.37
C SER A 31 6.30 -0.64 17.55
N ILE A 32 6.21 -1.28 18.72
CA ILE A 32 5.28 -2.39 18.98
C ILE A 32 3.82 -1.89 19.02
N ASP A 33 3.56 -0.73 19.63
CA ASP A 33 2.22 -0.13 19.68
C ASP A 33 1.74 0.30 18.29
N SER A 34 2.66 0.81 17.46
CA SER A 34 2.34 1.22 16.09
C SER A 34 1.88 0.04 15.21
N LEU A 35 2.50 -1.13 15.35
CA LEU A 35 2.19 -2.33 14.56
C LEU A 35 0.83 -2.94 14.93
N SER A 36 0.48 -2.98 16.21
CA SER A 36 -0.79 -3.53 16.68
C SER A 36 -2.00 -2.66 16.27
N ILE A 37 -1.80 -1.35 16.11
CA ILE A 37 -2.83 -0.42 15.66
C ILE A 37 -2.89 -0.37 14.12
N TRP A 38 -1.74 -0.31 13.46
CA TRP A 38 -1.63 -0.19 12.01
C TRP A 38 -2.05 -1.46 11.27
N GLY A 39 -1.56 -2.63 11.72
CA GLY A 39 -1.78 -3.91 11.04
C GLY A 39 -3.26 -4.23 10.78
N PRO A 40 -4.15 -4.20 11.80
CA PRO A 40 -5.58 -4.47 11.60
C PRO A 40 -6.25 -3.49 10.64
N LYS A 41 -5.86 -2.20 10.65
CA LYS A 41 -6.40 -1.18 9.74
C LYS A 41 -5.96 -1.44 8.30
N PHE A 42 -4.68 -1.77 8.11
CA PHE A 42 -4.11 -2.10 6.81
C PHE A 42 -4.75 -3.35 6.21
N TRP A 43 -4.83 -4.46 6.96
CA TRP A 43 -5.47 -5.69 6.49
C TRP A 43 -6.95 -5.47 6.16
N TYR A 44 -7.66 -4.73 7.00
CA TYR A 44 -9.05 -4.38 6.71
C TYR A 44 -9.16 -3.62 5.38
N SER A 45 -8.31 -2.64 5.12
CA SER A 45 -8.31 -1.89 3.86
C SER A 45 -8.10 -2.78 2.63
N LEU A 46 -7.12 -3.69 2.68
CA LEU A 46 -6.86 -4.62 1.58
C LEU A 46 -8.03 -5.57 1.32
N HIS A 47 -8.54 -6.21 2.37
CA HIS A 47 -9.63 -7.18 2.25
C HIS A 47 -10.94 -6.52 1.83
N ASN A 48 -11.28 -5.37 2.41
CA ASN A 48 -12.48 -4.62 2.05
C ASN A 48 -12.41 -4.13 0.59
N GLY A 49 -11.26 -3.60 0.15
CA GLY A 49 -11.06 -3.21 -1.24
C GLY A 49 -11.19 -4.39 -2.19
N ALA A 50 -10.49 -5.49 -1.92
CA ALA A 50 -10.53 -6.68 -2.77
C ALA A 50 -11.91 -7.34 -2.81
N ALA A 51 -12.66 -7.36 -1.71
CA ALA A 51 -14.03 -7.90 -1.67
C ALA A 51 -15.01 -7.13 -2.57
N LYS A 52 -14.71 -5.85 -2.87
CA LYS A 52 -15.54 -4.97 -3.70
C LYS A 52 -14.95 -4.70 -5.08
N PHE A 53 -13.73 -5.16 -5.37
CA PHE A 53 -13.09 -5.13 -6.69
C PHE A 53 -13.99 -5.77 -7.76
N PRO A 54 -13.89 -5.47 -9.07
CA PRO A 54 -14.77 -6.09 -10.07
C PRO A 54 -14.75 -7.62 -10.06
N LEU A 55 -15.90 -8.25 -10.33
CA LEU A 55 -15.97 -9.72 -10.44
C LEU A 55 -15.06 -10.23 -11.56
N ILE A 56 -15.08 -9.51 -12.69
CA ILE A 56 -14.17 -9.65 -13.82
C ILE A 56 -13.60 -8.26 -14.08
N ALA A 57 -12.28 -8.13 -14.01
CA ALA A 57 -11.59 -6.86 -14.16
C ALA A 57 -11.23 -6.57 -15.62
N SER A 58 -11.31 -5.30 -16.02
CA SER A 58 -10.76 -4.85 -17.30
C SER A 58 -9.23 -4.77 -17.24
N ASN A 59 -8.58 -4.69 -18.41
CA ASN A 59 -7.11 -4.53 -18.48
C ASN A 59 -6.62 -3.29 -17.72
N LEU A 60 -7.40 -2.21 -17.69
CA LEU A 60 -7.08 -1.02 -16.89
C LEU A 60 -7.04 -1.36 -15.39
N TYR A 61 -8.08 -2.03 -14.88
CA TYR A 61 -8.13 -2.46 -13.49
C TYR A 61 -6.98 -3.42 -13.15
N ILE A 62 -6.72 -4.40 -14.02
CA ILE A 62 -5.63 -5.38 -13.86
C ILE A 62 -4.28 -4.66 -13.73
N ASN A 63 -3.96 -3.77 -14.67
CA ASN A 63 -2.68 -3.05 -14.66
C ASN A 63 -2.52 -2.15 -13.43
N LYS A 64 -3.59 -1.45 -13.02
CA LYS A 64 -3.56 -0.51 -11.90
C LYS A 64 -3.45 -1.24 -10.56
N ILE A 65 -4.18 -2.32 -10.35
CA ILE A 65 -4.08 -3.10 -9.11
C ILE A 65 -2.79 -3.92 -9.04
N LYS A 66 -2.24 -4.37 -10.17
CA LYS A 66 -0.91 -4.98 -10.22
C LYS A 66 0.17 -3.98 -9.77
N GLY A 67 0.12 -2.74 -10.26
CA GLY A 67 0.96 -1.65 -9.77
C GLY A 67 0.78 -1.38 -8.28
N PHE A 68 -0.47 -1.36 -7.80
CA PHE A 68 -0.77 -1.24 -6.36
C PHE A 68 -0.08 -2.32 -5.53
N ILE A 69 -0.20 -3.60 -5.92
CA ILE A 69 0.41 -4.73 -5.23
C ILE A 69 1.93 -4.62 -5.23
N ILE A 70 2.54 -4.33 -6.39
CA ILE A 70 4.00 -4.23 -6.52
C ILE A 70 4.57 -3.04 -5.72
N GLY A 71 3.82 -1.94 -5.62
CA GLY A 71 4.17 -0.77 -4.82
C GLY A 71 3.87 -0.91 -3.33
N LEU A 72 2.99 -1.85 -2.94
CA LEU A 72 2.53 -2.06 -1.57
C LEU A 72 3.66 -2.18 -0.52
N PRO A 73 4.79 -2.88 -0.76
CA PRO A 73 5.85 -3.00 0.25
C PRO A 73 6.46 -1.66 0.67
N TYR A 74 6.39 -0.65 -0.19
CA TYR A 74 7.09 0.62 -0.04
C TYR A 74 6.30 1.66 0.76
N ILE A 75 5.03 1.37 1.09
CA ILE A 75 4.24 2.15 2.05
C ILE A 75 4.20 1.52 3.44
N LEU A 76 4.73 0.30 3.62
CA LEU A 76 4.65 -0.38 4.92
C LEU A 76 5.61 0.29 5.92
N PRO A 77 5.16 0.60 7.15
CA PRO A 77 5.95 1.34 8.14
C PRO A 77 6.99 0.48 8.87
N CYS A 78 7.18 -0.78 8.47
CA CYS A 78 8.00 -1.77 9.17
C CYS A 78 8.90 -2.51 8.19
N GLU A 79 10.21 -2.48 8.43
CA GLU A 79 11.21 -3.10 7.56
C GLU A 79 11.01 -4.61 7.40
N LYS A 80 10.68 -5.32 8.48
CA LYS A 80 10.37 -6.76 8.43
C LYS A 80 9.14 -7.03 7.58
N CYS A 81 8.10 -6.20 7.71
CA CYS A 81 6.90 -6.29 6.88
C CYS A 81 7.21 -6.00 5.41
N THR A 82 8.02 -4.97 5.10
CA THR A 82 8.48 -4.68 3.74
C THR A 82 9.23 -5.85 3.12
N LYS A 83 10.20 -6.43 3.84
CA LYS A 83 10.95 -7.61 3.38
C LYS A 83 10.04 -8.81 3.11
N HIS A 84 9.13 -9.12 4.04
CA HIS A 84 8.16 -10.21 3.85
C HIS A 84 7.25 -9.94 2.65
N ALA A 85 6.69 -8.74 2.52
CA ALA A 85 5.83 -8.37 1.40
C ALA A 85 6.56 -8.49 0.05
N ILE A 86 7.81 -8.02 -0.05
CA ILE A 86 8.64 -8.18 -1.26
C ILE A 86 8.80 -9.66 -1.61
N MET A 87 9.13 -10.51 -0.64
CA MET A 87 9.32 -11.95 -0.86
C MET A 87 8.02 -12.63 -1.30
N PHE A 88 6.92 -12.32 -0.62
CA PHE A 88 5.60 -12.85 -0.96
C PHE A 88 5.20 -12.46 -2.38
N ILE A 89 5.24 -11.17 -2.71
CA ILE A 89 4.88 -10.68 -4.05
C ILE A 89 5.80 -11.28 -5.12
N LYS A 90 7.11 -11.42 -4.86
CA LYS A 90 8.06 -12.04 -5.79
C LYS A 90 7.70 -13.50 -6.10
N LYS A 91 7.28 -14.28 -5.10
CA LYS A 91 6.83 -15.68 -5.26
C LYS A 91 5.59 -15.80 -6.15
N HIS A 92 4.77 -14.74 -6.21
CA HIS A 92 3.51 -14.71 -6.96
C HIS A 92 3.57 -13.86 -8.23
N TYR A 93 4.74 -13.32 -8.59
CA TYR A 93 4.89 -12.28 -9.62
C TYR A 93 4.32 -12.70 -10.99
N ASP A 94 4.67 -13.91 -11.45
CA ASP A 94 4.23 -14.44 -12.76
C ASP A 94 2.72 -14.71 -12.84
N ARG A 95 2.04 -14.74 -11.68
CA ARG A 95 0.60 -14.96 -11.58
C ARG A 95 -0.17 -13.66 -11.34
N LEU A 96 0.49 -12.51 -11.25
CA LEU A 96 -0.19 -11.27 -10.87
C LEU A 96 -1.30 -10.87 -11.86
N ASP A 97 -1.14 -11.10 -13.17
CA ASP A 97 -2.19 -10.79 -14.14
C ASP A 97 -3.45 -11.65 -13.90
N ASP A 98 -3.27 -12.94 -13.60
CA ASP A 98 -4.36 -13.84 -13.23
C ASP A 98 -4.98 -13.45 -11.88
N ILE A 99 -4.17 -13.17 -10.86
CA ILE A 99 -4.62 -12.74 -9.53
C ILE A 99 -5.47 -11.48 -9.63
N CYS A 100 -5.04 -10.53 -10.46
CA CYS A 100 -5.69 -9.23 -10.63
C CYS A 100 -6.91 -9.26 -11.58
N SER A 101 -7.19 -10.40 -12.22
CA SER A 101 -8.28 -10.54 -13.21
C SER A 101 -9.70 -10.52 -12.62
N GLY A 102 -9.84 -10.65 -11.29
CA GLY A 102 -11.15 -10.61 -10.65
C GLY A 102 -11.11 -10.70 -9.13
N ARG A 103 -12.19 -10.27 -8.47
CA ARG A 103 -12.24 -10.10 -7.01
C ARG A 103 -11.91 -11.35 -6.21
N ILE A 104 -12.37 -12.52 -6.66
CA ILE A 104 -12.20 -13.77 -5.89
C ILE A 104 -10.71 -14.11 -5.79
N LYS A 105 -9.99 -14.00 -6.91
CA LYS A 105 -8.56 -14.29 -6.98
C LYS A 105 -7.75 -13.25 -6.20
N LEU A 106 -8.07 -11.96 -6.37
CA LEU A 106 -7.43 -10.87 -5.64
C LEU A 106 -7.66 -10.97 -4.12
N PHE A 107 -8.88 -11.29 -3.70
CA PHE A 107 -9.23 -11.44 -2.30
C PHE A 107 -8.49 -12.62 -1.67
N ASN A 108 -8.49 -13.79 -2.34
CA ASN A 108 -7.77 -14.96 -1.87
C ASN A 108 -6.26 -14.71 -1.77
N PHE A 109 -5.67 -13.99 -2.74
CA PHE A 109 -4.27 -13.57 -2.67
C PHE A 109 -3.94 -12.77 -1.39
N PHE A 110 -4.80 -11.81 -1.01
CA PHE A 110 -4.60 -11.09 0.25
C PHE A 110 -4.88 -11.93 1.50
N VAL A 111 -5.77 -12.93 1.43
CA VAL A 111 -5.98 -13.89 2.53
C VAL A 111 -4.73 -14.76 2.71
N ASP A 112 -4.15 -15.28 1.63
CA ASP A 112 -2.90 -16.03 1.68
C ASP A 112 -1.76 -15.18 2.23
N PHE A 113 -1.66 -13.93 1.78
CA PHE A 113 -0.65 -12.99 2.26
C PHE A 113 -0.73 -12.77 3.77
N HIS A 114 -1.94 -12.52 4.29
CA HIS A 114 -2.19 -12.34 5.71
C HIS A 114 -1.94 -13.64 6.49
N ASN A 115 -2.33 -14.79 5.92
CA ASN A 115 -2.13 -16.08 6.57
C ASN A 115 -0.65 -16.46 6.70
N GLU A 116 0.23 -16.12 5.77
CA GLU A 116 1.68 -16.30 5.97
C GLU A 116 2.18 -15.54 7.20
N ILE A 117 1.69 -14.32 7.43
CA ILE A 117 1.99 -13.55 8.65
C ILE A 117 1.36 -14.19 9.90
N ASN A 118 0.15 -14.76 9.78
CA ASN A 118 -0.47 -15.47 10.90
C ASN A 118 0.37 -16.70 11.30
N VAL A 119 0.84 -17.48 10.34
CA VAL A 119 1.73 -18.63 10.59
C VAL A 119 3.01 -18.18 11.31
N ILE A 120 3.68 -17.14 10.79
CA ILE A 120 4.92 -16.60 11.40
C ILE A 120 4.69 -16.19 12.87
N ASN A 121 3.51 -15.66 13.19
CA ASN A 121 3.17 -15.20 14.54
C ASN A 121 2.42 -16.23 15.39
N GLY A 122 2.26 -17.47 14.93
CA GLY A 122 1.48 -18.50 15.64
C GLY A 122 -0.01 -18.17 15.83
N LYS A 123 -0.58 -17.35 14.94
CA LYS A 123 -2.00 -16.96 14.94
C LYS A 123 -2.85 -17.91 14.11
N HIS A 124 -4.16 -17.87 14.33
CA HIS A 124 -5.14 -18.65 13.59
C HIS A 124 -5.08 -18.37 12.08
N ILE A 125 -5.09 -19.43 11.27
CA ILE A 125 -5.14 -19.37 9.80
C ILE A 125 -6.60 -19.20 9.36
N MET A 126 -6.90 -18.13 8.62
CA MET A 126 -8.25 -17.83 8.16
C MET A 126 -8.57 -18.59 6.87
N SER A 127 -9.66 -19.36 6.82
CA SER A 127 -10.16 -19.93 5.57
C SER A 127 -10.71 -18.84 4.66
N TYR A 128 -10.70 -19.06 3.33
CA TYR A 128 -11.30 -18.12 2.39
C TYR A 128 -12.77 -17.85 2.70
N GLU A 129 -13.54 -18.87 3.05
CA GLU A 129 -14.95 -18.74 3.39
C GLU A 129 -15.17 -17.84 4.61
N ASN A 130 -14.41 -18.04 5.69
CA ASN A 130 -14.53 -17.23 6.89
C ASN A 130 -14.05 -15.79 6.67
N ALA A 131 -12.95 -15.60 5.93
CA ALA A 131 -12.50 -14.28 5.52
C ALA A 131 -13.58 -13.56 4.69
N TYR A 132 -14.18 -14.26 3.73
CA TYR A 132 -15.19 -13.70 2.87
C TYR A 132 -16.45 -13.30 3.64
N LYS A 133 -16.92 -14.14 4.58
CA LYS A 133 -18.02 -13.78 5.50
C LYS A 133 -17.71 -12.53 6.31
N LEU A 134 -16.47 -12.37 6.76
CA LEU A 134 -16.03 -11.23 7.56
C LEU A 134 -16.02 -9.92 6.77
N TYR A 135 -15.56 -9.93 5.52
CA TYR A 135 -15.30 -8.71 4.74
C TYR A 135 -16.27 -8.44 3.59
N MET A 136 -17.13 -9.39 3.20
CA MET A 136 -18.07 -9.18 2.09
C MET A 136 -19.24 -8.27 2.47
N LEU A 137 -19.59 -8.15 3.75
CA LEU A 137 -20.68 -7.27 4.15
C LEU A 137 -20.41 -5.83 3.70
N TYR A 138 -21.48 -5.11 3.37
CA TYR A 138 -21.35 -3.72 2.95
C TYR A 138 -20.66 -2.90 4.05
N SER A 139 -19.57 -2.21 3.68
CA SER A 139 -18.86 -1.29 4.54
C SER A 139 -18.92 0.10 3.91
N PRO A 140 -19.59 1.07 4.54
CA PRO A 140 -19.68 2.43 4.01
C PRO A 140 -18.36 3.21 4.19
N PRO A 141 -18.12 4.29 3.42
CA PRO A 141 -16.87 5.06 3.45
C PRO A 141 -16.45 5.61 4.81
N ASP A 142 -17.39 5.90 5.71
CA ASP A 142 -17.13 6.31 7.08
C ASP A 142 -16.57 5.18 7.97
N VAL A 143 -16.74 3.92 7.58
CA VAL A 143 -16.19 2.75 8.30
C VAL A 143 -14.81 2.35 7.77
N TRP A 144 -14.66 2.17 6.46
CA TRP A 144 -13.38 1.75 5.87
C TRP A 144 -12.41 2.91 5.61
N GLY A 145 -12.92 4.11 5.35
CA GLY A 145 -12.14 5.30 5.00
C GLY A 145 -11.12 5.68 6.07
N PRO A 146 -11.50 5.83 7.36
CA PRO A 146 -10.55 6.16 8.42
C PRO A 146 -9.39 5.14 8.56
N LYS A 147 -9.64 3.85 8.28
CA LYS A 147 -8.59 2.81 8.31
C LYS A 147 -7.63 2.94 7.14
N PHE A 148 -8.16 3.28 5.96
CA PHE A 148 -7.36 3.51 4.77
C PHE A 148 -6.49 4.76 4.91
N TRP A 149 -7.07 5.88 5.35
CA TRP A 149 -6.32 7.12 5.61
C TRP A 149 -5.23 6.93 6.66
N TYR A 150 -5.53 6.24 7.76
CA TYR A 150 -4.52 5.91 8.76
C TYR A 150 -3.36 5.12 8.15
N SER A 151 -3.65 4.14 7.29
CA SER A 151 -2.62 3.32 6.64
C SER A 151 -1.72 4.15 5.72
N LEU A 152 -2.30 5.08 4.94
CA LEU A 152 -1.56 5.99 4.06
C LEU A 152 -0.69 6.97 4.84
N HIS A 153 -1.26 7.67 5.82
CA HIS A 153 -0.52 8.68 6.59
C HIS A 153 0.57 8.06 7.45
N ASN A 154 0.31 6.95 8.14
CA ASN A 154 1.32 6.29 8.95
C ASN A 154 2.44 5.71 8.08
N GLY A 155 2.10 5.10 6.94
CA GLY A 155 3.08 4.62 5.96
C GLY A 155 3.95 5.76 5.42
N ALA A 156 3.34 6.86 5.00
CA ALA A 156 4.06 8.05 4.51
C ALA A 156 4.94 8.68 5.60
N ALA A 157 4.49 8.71 6.85
CA ALA A 157 5.27 9.22 7.98
C ALA A 157 6.53 8.39 8.28
N LYS A 158 6.58 7.13 7.83
CA LYS A 158 7.73 6.22 7.97
C LYS A 158 8.47 5.96 6.65
N TYR A 159 8.02 6.55 5.54
CA TYR A 159 8.70 6.50 4.24
C TYR A 159 10.15 7.02 4.33
N PRO A 160 11.10 6.66 3.44
CA PRO A 160 12.46 7.18 3.50
C PRO A 160 12.51 8.71 3.45
N ILE A 161 13.40 9.34 4.25
CA ILE A 161 13.57 10.80 4.24
C ILE A 161 13.87 11.28 2.81
N LYS A 162 14.80 10.59 2.14
CA LYS A 162 15.04 10.67 0.70
C LYS A 162 14.88 9.28 0.10
N ALA A 163 14.02 9.17 -0.91
CA ALA A 163 13.73 7.92 -1.58
C ALA A 163 14.77 7.61 -2.66
N SER A 164 15.09 6.32 -2.83
CA SER A 164 15.82 5.86 -4.01
C SER A 164 14.91 5.83 -5.23
N ILE A 165 15.49 5.74 -6.43
CA ILE A 165 14.72 5.63 -7.68
C ILE A 165 13.75 4.43 -7.68
N VAL A 166 14.12 3.34 -7.01
CA VAL A 166 13.25 2.16 -6.85
C VAL A 166 12.03 2.51 -5.99
N TYR A 167 12.24 3.18 -4.85
CA TYR A 167 11.15 3.64 -3.99
C TYR A 167 10.22 4.61 -4.73
N ILE A 168 10.78 5.58 -5.46
CA ILE A 168 10.02 6.57 -6.24
C ILE A 168 9.10 5.86 -7.25
N ASN A 169 9.66 4.98 -8.08
CA ASN A 169 8.89 4.27 -9.11
C ASN A 169 7.80 3.39 -8.50
N LYS A 170 8.10 2.70 -7.40
CA LYS A 170 7.16 1.79 -6.75
C LYS A 170 6.06 2.54 -6.00
N MET A 171 6.37 3.68 -5.39
CA MET A 171 5.36 4.54 -4.76
C MET A 171 4.44 5.18 -5.81
N LYS A 172 4.96 5.55 -7.00
CA LYS A 172 4.13 5.99 -8.12
C LYS A 172 3.13 4.91 -8.55
N GLU A 173 3.58 3.67 -8.73
CA GLU A 173 2.70 2.54 -9.04
C GLU A 173 1.63 2.32 -7.95
N PHE A 174 2.02 2.44 -6.68
CA PHE A 174 1.12 2.37 -5.54
C PHE A 174 0.03 3.46 -5.60
N ILE A 175 0.43 4.73 -5.72
CA ILE A 175 -0.49 5.89 -5.79
C ILE A 175 -1.46 5.74 -6.96
N LEU A 176 -0.96 5.42 -8.15
CA LEU A 176 -1.79 5.26 -9.35
C LEU A 176 -2.79 4.10 -9.23
N GLY A 177 -2.50 3.12 -8.38
CA GLY A 177 -3.38 1.99 -8.10
C GLY A 177 -4.41 2.24 -7.00
N ILE A 178 -4.23 3.26 -6.15
CA ILE A 178 -5.14 3.57 -5.03
C ILE A 178 -6.61 3.65 -5.46
N PRO A 179 -7.00 4.37 -6.54
CA PRO A 179 -8.40 4.49 -6.92
C PRO A 179 -9.09 3.13 -7.13
N TYR A 180 -8.35 2.14 -7.63
CA TYR A 180 -8.86 0.85 -8.08
C TYR A 180 -8.98 -0.19 -6.95
N ILE A 181 -8.43 0.08 -5.77
CA ILE A 181 -8.69 -0.72 -4.57
C ILE A 181 -9.80 -0.12 -3.68
N LEU A 182 -10.30 1.08 -3.99
CA LEU A 182 -11.37 1.71 -3.21
C LEU A 182 -12.70 0.99 -3.42
N SER A 183 -13.37 0.66 -2.33
CA SER A 183 -14.66 -0.04 -2.31
C SER A 183 -15.88 0.86 -2.61
N CYS A 184 -15.68 1.94 -3.37
CA CYS A 184 -16.67 3.00 -3.58
C CYS A 184 -16.41 3.71 -4.92
N GLU A 185 -17.35 3.60 -5.86
CA GLU A 185 -17.20 4.15 -7.21
C GLU A 185 -17.02 5.68 -7.22
N LYS A 186 -17.81 6.41 -6.44
CA LYS A 186 -17.65 7.88 -6.30
C LYS A 186 -16.26 8.23 -5.75
N CYS A 187 -15.78 7.45 -4.80
CA CYS A 187 -14.48 7.64 -4.17
C CYS A 187 -13.34 7.36 -5.16
N LEU A 188 -13.48 6.30 -5.98
CA LEU A 188 -12.58 5.99 -7.09
C LEU A 188 -12.49 7.16 -8.07
N ASN A 189 -13.63 7.71 -8.50
CA ASN A 189 -13.67 8.82 -9.45
C ASN A 189 -13.00 10.08 -8.88
N HIS A 190 -13.30 10.46 -7.63
CA HIS A 190 -12.64 11.59 -6.98
C HIS A 190 -11.14 11.36 -6.78
N ALA A 191 -10.73 10.13 -6.45
CA ALA A 191 -9.32 9.76 -6.30
C ALA A 191 -8.57 9.87 -7.63
N ASN A 192 -9.16 9.39 -8.73
CA ASN A 192 -8.58 9.53 -10.07
C ASN A 192 -8.39 11.00 -10.43
N LEU A 193 -9.43 11.84 -10.29
CA LEU A 193 -9.35 13.27 -10.60
C LEU A 193 -8.25 13.98 -9.79
N PHE A 194 -8.15 13.66 -8.49
CA PHE A 194 -7.12 14.25 -7.64
C PHE A 194 -5.72 13.80 -8.09
N ILE A 195 -5.51 12.51 -8.34
CA ILE A 195 -4.20 11.97 -8.73
C ILE A 195 -3.80 12.47 -10.13
N GLU A 196 -4.73 12.52 -11.08
CA GLU A 196 -4.49 13.03 -12.44
C GLU A 196 -4.02 14.49 -12.40
N LYS A 197 -4.65 15.33 -11.56
CA LYS A 197 -4.23 16.73 -11.37
C LYS A 197 -2.78 16.88 -10.86
N HIS A 198 -2.24 15.84 -10.22
CA HIS A 198 -0.88 15.85 -9.65
C HIS A 198 0.08 14.92 -10.40
N TYR A 199 -0.33 14.33 -11.53
CA TYR A 199 0.40 13.28 -12.22
C TYR A 199 1.85 13.68 -12.55
N ASP A 200 2.04 14.87 -13.13
CA ASP A 200 3.35 15.37 -13.55
C ASP A 200 4.29 15.67 -12.37
N ARG A 201 3.73 15.77 -11.15
CA ARG A 201 4.49 16.02 -9.92
C ARG A 201 4.79 14.74 -9.14
N LEU A 202 4.27 13.58 -9.55
CA LEU A 202 4.38 12.35 -8.76
C LEU A 202 5.83 11.92 -8.51
N GLU A 203 6.76 12.22 -9.43
CA GLU A 203 8.18 11.94 -9.21
C GLU A 203 8.77 12.76 -8.05
N ASP A 204 8.52 14.07 -8.04
CA ASP A 204 8.93 14.96 -6.95
C ASP A 204 8.21 14.61 -5.63
N ILE A 205 6.90 14.36 -5.68
CA ILE A 205 6.11 13.96 -4.52
C ILE A 205 6.68 12.69 -3.86
N CYS A 206 7.06 11.69 -4.66
CA CYS A 206 7.58 10.42 -4.15
C CYS A 206 9.07 10.47 -3.77
N SER A 207 9.76 11.59 -4.00
CA SER A 207 11.21 11.71 -3.77
C SER A 207 11.58 11.85 -2.29
N GLU A 208 10.66 12.33 -1.45
CA GLU A 208 10.94 12.63 -0.04
C GLU A 208 9.73 12.33 0.85
N ARG A 209 10.00 11.91 2.10
CA ARG A 209 8.99 11.62 3.12
C ARG A 209 7.98 12.74 3.28
N ILE A 210 8.45 13.97 3.46
CA ILE A 210 7.58 15.11 3.79
C ILE A 210 6.67 15.43 2.61
N LYS A 211 7.19 15.40 1.38
CA LYS A 211 6.41 15.63 0.16
C LYS A 211 5.32 14.58 -0.02
N LEU A 212 5.64 13.30 0.22
CA LEU A 212 4.65 12.22 0.14
C LEU A 212 3.59 12.36 1.24
N PHE A 213 3.99 12.72 2.46
CA PHE A 213 3.06 12.94 3.57
C PHE A 213 2.11 14.09 3.28
N ASP A 214 2.64 15.24 2.85
CA ASP A 214 1.86 16.43 2.49
C ASP A 214 0.89 16.15 1.34
N PHE A 215 1.32 15.39 0.32
CA PHE A 215 0.44 14.93 -0.75
C PHE A 215 -0.78 14.16 -0.23
N PHE A 216 -0.59 13.24 0.72
CA PHE A 216 -1.73 12.52 1.30
C PHE A 216 -2.59 13.42 2.21
N VAL A 217 -2.02 14.43 2.86
CA VAL A 217 -2.81 15.43 3.60
C VAL A 217 -3.65 16.27 2.65
N ASP A 218 -3.07 16.76 1.55
CA ASP A 218 -3.79 17.51 0.52
C ASP A 218 -4.91 16.68 -0.11
N PHE A 219 -4.63 15.39 -0.36
CA PHE A 219 -5.63 14.46 -0.88
C PHE A 219 -6.79 14.27 0.10
N HIS A 220 -6.49 14.01 1.37
CA HIS A 220 -7.51 13.85 2.39
C HIS A 220 -8.31 15.16 2.59
N ASN A 221 -7.65 16.32 2.53
CA ASN A 221 -8.30 17.62 2.59
C ASN A 221 -9.22 17.89 1.39
N GLU A 222 -8.86 17.45 0.19
CA GLU A 222 -9.77 17.51 -0.96
C GLU A 222 -11.04 16.69 -0.70
N VAL A 223 -10.89 15.49 -0.16
CA VAL A 223 -12.03 14.66 0.23
C VAL A 223 -12.84 15.31 1.35
N ASN A 224 -12.20 15.95 2.33
CA ASN A 224 -12.89 16.70 3.38
C ASN A 224 -13.71 17.85 2.81
N ARG A 225 -13.15 18.64 1.88
CA ARG A 225 -13.86 19.73 1.18
C ARG A 225 -15.10 19.21 0.45
N ILE A 226 -14.98 18.13 -0.32
CA ILE A 226 -16.11 17.49 -1.02
C ILE A 226 -17.23 17.10 -0.05
N ASN A 227 -16.85 16.64 1.15
CA ASN A 227 -17.80 16.19 2.18
C ASN A 227 -18.15 17.27 3.22
N ARG A 228 -17.75 18.54 3.00
CA ARG A 228 -17.96 19.66 3.94
C ARG A 228 -17.43 19.40 5.35
N LYS A 229 -16.30 18.68 5.45
CA LYS A 229 -15.56 18.46 6.69
C LYS A 229 -14.41 19.48 6.81
N PRO A 230 -13.94 19.77 8.04
CA PRO A 230 -12.76 20.61 8.24
C PRO A 230 -11.53 20.07 7.51
N SER A 231 -10.72 20.98 6.97
CA SER A 231 -9.37 20.64 6.52
C SER A 231 -8.41 20.61 7.71
N MET A 232 -7.32 19.86 7.58
CA MET A 232 -6.25 19.76 8.57
C MET A 232 -4.97 20.36 8.01
N SER A 233 -4.24 21.13 8.81
CA SER A 233 -2.89 21.59 8.46
C SER A 233 -1.89 20.43 8.44
N TYR A 234 -0.74 20.61 7.77
CA TYR A 234 0.32 19.60 7.76
C TYR A 234 0.83 19.30 9.17
N GLU A 235 0.95 20.32 10.03
CA GLU A 235 1.39 20.16 11.42
C GLU A 235 0.40 19.33 12.26
N GLU A 236 -0.90 19.64 12.17
CA GLU A 236 -1.94 18.87 12.87
C GLU A 236 -1.97 17.41 12.40
N ALA A 237 -1.86 17.18 11.09
CA ALA A 237 -1.84 15.83 10.53
C ALA A 237 -0.59 15.06 10.97
N TYR A 238 0.57 15.70 10.96
CA TYR A 238 1.81 15.08 11.41
C TYR A 238 1.73 14.69 12.88
N LYS A 239 1.24 15.60 13.75
CA LYS A 239 1.00 15.29 15.17
C LYS A 239 0.02 14.14 15.36
N LEU A 240 -1.00 14.00 14.51
CA LEU A 240 -1.98 12.92 14.61
C LEU A 240 -1.41 11.54 14.25
N TYR A 241 -0.58 11.46 13.20
CA TYR A 241 -0.14 10.18 12.62
C TYR A 241 1.32 9.79 12.91
N HIS A 242 2.12 10.70 13.48
CA HIS A 242 3.53 10.48 13.83
C HIS A 242 3.77 10.17 15.32
N MET A 243 2.72 9.99 16.14
CA MET A 243 2.85 9.67 17.57
C MET A 243 3.54 8.34 17.85
#